data_AF-A0A7C5U7L9-F1
#
_entry.id   AF-A0A7C5U7L9-F1
#
_cell.length_a   1.000
_cell.length_b   1.000
_cell.length_c   1.000
_cell.angle_alpha   90.00
_cell.angle_beta   90.00
_cell.angle_gamma   90.00
#
_symmetry.space_group_name_H-M   'P 1'
#
loop_
_entity.id
_entity.type
_entity.pdbx_description
1 polymer ?
#
loop_
_entity_poly.entity_id
_entity_poly.type
_entity_poly.pdbx_seq_one_letter_code
_entity_poly.pdbx_strand_id
1 'polypeptide(L)'
;QMFKLISSFEDYGEVAKEFSKIVRNIEQFGLDPLTAIKEVANRCPSDELQQLLMGFVTTTESGGNIKLYLKTVGEQTLFDYRKRRERYIRTLDMLSEIYTGIVISAPLFMVAMLAIMNMIQPTIGGWTIKDLAWLGTYFLVPALNIGFLLFLFTMEVEM
;
A
#
# COMPACT_ATOMS: atom_id res chain seq x y z
N GLN A 1 -5.23 -25.49 20.56
CA GLN A 1 -4.28 -25.93 19.51
C GLN A 1 -4.14 -24.93 18.37
N MET A 2 -5.21 -24.40 17.78
CA MET A 2 -5.14 -23.40 16.67
C MET A 2 -4.26 -22.19 16.99
N PHE A 3 -4.51 -21.49 18.11
CA PHE A 3 -3.71 -20.31 18.51
C PHE A 3 -2.22 -20.64 18.71
N LYS A 4 -1.92 -21.85 19.23
CA LYS A 4 -0.55 -22.34 19.42
C LYS A 4 0.19 -22.51 18.10
N LEU A 5 -0.46 -23.14 17.12
CA LEU A 5 0.07 -23.30 15.77
C LEU A 5 0.36 -21.96 15.11
N ILE A 6 -0.58 -21.01 15.16
CA ILE A 6 -0.39 -19.70 14.52
C ILE A 6 0.71 -18.91 15.24
N SER A 7 0.78 -18.98 16.58
CA SER A 7 1.81 -18.28 17.35
C SER A 7 3.23 -18.79 17.13
N SER A 8 3.41 -20.01 16.62
CA SER A 8 4.75 -20.57 16.36
C SER A 8 5.37 -20.13 15.04
N PHE A 9 4.61 -19.48 14.16
CA PHE A 9 5.11 -18.96 12.89
C PHE A 9 5.34 -17.46 13.01
N GLU A 10 6.61 -17.04 13.07
CA GLU A 10 6.99 -15.63 13.19
C GLU A 10 6.59 -14.79 11.96
N ASP A 11 6.44 -15.43 10.79
CA ASP A 11 6.02 -14.79 9.53
C ASP A 11 4.63 -14.12 9.61
N TYR A 12 3.80 -14.50 10.59
CA TYR A 12 2.50 -13.84 10.82
C TYR A 12 2.60 -12.55 11.64
N GLY A 13 3.80 -12.11 12.01
CA GLY A 13 4.07 -10.80 12.61
C GLY A 13 3.23 -10.51 13.86
N GLU A 14 2.53 -9.38 13.84
CA GLU A 14 1.70 -8.89 14.94
C GLU A 14 0.58 -9.86 15.33
N VAL A 15 0.01 -10.61 14.38
CA VAL A 15 -1.03 -11.61 14.67
C VAL A 15 -0.46 -12.76 15.50
N ALA A 16 0.74 -13.26 15.15
CA ALA A 16 1.42 -14.27 15.95
C ALA A 16 1.75 -13.74 17.36
N LYS A 17 2.17 -12.48 17.48
CA LYS A 17 2.42 -11.85 18.78
C LYS A 17 1.15 -11.81 19.64
N GLU A 18 0.02 -11.36 19.11
CA GLU A 18 -1.25 -11.36 19.86
C GLU A 18 -1.72 -12.77 20.22
N PHE A 19 -1.59 -13.74 19.31
CA PHE A 19 -2.01 -15.11 19.57
C PHE A 19 -1.10 -15.82 20.58
N SER A 20 0.19 -15.48 20.62
CA SER A 20 1.11 -15.96 21.66
C SER A 20 0.70 -15.48 23.05
N LYS A 21 0.13 -14.26 23.19
CA LYS A 21 -0.43 -13.79 24.47
C LYS A 21 -1.63 -14.64 24.90
N ILE A 22 -2.49 -15.05 23.96
CA ILE A 22 -3.63 -15.95 24.25
C ILE A 22 -3.10 -17.30 24.77
N VAL A 23 -2.12 -17.89 24.06
CA VAL A 23 -1.51 -19.17 24.45
C VAL A 23 -0.84 -19.06 25.83
N ARG A 24 -0.12 -17.96 26.08
CA ARG A 24 0.50 -17.68 27.37
C ARG A 24 -0.53 -17.61 28.50
N ASN A 25 -1.63 -16.90 28.29
CA ASN A 25 -2.72 -16.76 29.26
C ASN A 25 -3.34 -18.11 29.63
N ILE A 26 -3.46 -19.02 28.65
CA ILE A 26 -4.00 -20.36 28.89
C ILE A 26 -2.97 -21.28 29.56
N GLU A 27 -1.77 -21.40 29.00
CA GLU A 27 -0.79 -22.42 29.42
C GLU A 27 0.00 -22.02 30.68
N GLN A 28 0.30 -20.73 30.85
CA GLN A 28 1.10 -20.25 32.00
C GLN A 28 0.23 -19.76 33.14
N PHE A 29 -0.89 -19.07 32.84
CA PHE A 29 -1.76 -18.48 33.85
C PHE A 29 -3.01 -19.32 34.15
N GLY A 30 -3.26 -20.39 33.40
CA GLY A 30 -4.38 -21.30 33.65
C GLY A 30 -5.76 -20.67 33.39
N LEU A 31 -5.82 -19.59 32.60
CA LEU A 31 -7.08 -18.91 32.28
C LEU A 31 -7.94 -19.79 31.37
N ASP A 32 -9.26 -19.72 31.58
CA ASP A 32 -10.23 -20.30 30.65
C ASP A 32 -10.01 -19.75 29.22
N PRO A 33 -10.03 -20.59 28.17
CA PRO A 33 -9.73 -20.16 26.81
C PRO A 33 -10.57 -18.98 26.31
N LEU A 34 -11.87 -18.93 26.62
CA LEU A 34 -12.74 -17.84 26.16
C LEU A 34 -12.41 -16.55 26.90
N THR A 35 -12.10 -16.65 28.19
CA THR A 35 -11.65 -15.52 29.02
C THR A 35 -10.30 -14.97 28.53
N ALA A 36 -9.35 -15.85 28.22
CA ALA A 36 -8.04 -15.48 27.69
C ALA A 36 -8.15 -14.76 26.33
N ILE A 37 -9.01 -15.25 25.43
CA ILE A 37 -9.26 -14.61 24.13
C ILE A 37 -9.91 -13.24 24.32
N LYS A 38 -10.92 -13.11 25.20
CA LYS A 38 -11.57 -11.84 25.53
C LYS A 38 -10.58 -10.81 26.06
N GLU A 39 -9.68 -11.20 26.97
CA GLU A 39 -8.69 -10.28 27.54
C GLU A 39 -7.72 -9.75 26.48
N VAL A 40 -7.23 -10.62 25.60
CA VAL A 40 -6.35 -10.20 24.49
C VAL A 40 -7.11 -9.33 23.49
N ALA A 41 -8.35 -9.70 23.14
CA ALA A 41 -9.17 -8.90 22.23
C ALA A 41 -9.39 -7.47 22.75
N ASN A 42 -9.67 -7.30 24.04
CA ASN A 42 -9.88 -5.99 24.67
C ASN A 42 -8.62 -5.10 24.71
N ARG A 43 -7.43 -5.69 24.57
CA ARG A 43 -6.15 -4.97 24.58
C ARG A 43 -5.46 -4.97 23.22
N CYS A 44 -6.16 -5.44 22.18
CA CYS A 44 -5.62 -5.54 20.84
C CYS A 44 -5.61 -4.14 20.19
N PRO A 45 -4.49 -3.69 19.62
CA PRO A 45 -4.44 -2.40 18.92
C PRO A 45 -5.13 -2.42 17.54
N SER A 46 -5.43 -3.60 17.00
CA SER A 46 -6.08 -3.76 15.71
C SER A 46 -7.58 -4.00 15.90
N ASP A 47 -8.39 -3.07 15.40
CA ASP A 47 -9.85 -3.19 15.42
C ASP A 47 -10.34 -4.44 14.68
N GLU A 48 -9.72 -4.76 13.54
CA GLU A 48 -10.05 -5.93 12.72
C GLU A 48 -9.81 -7.24 13.49
N LEU A 49 -8.66 -7.35 14.19
CA LEU A 49 -8.32 -8.52 14.98
C LEU A 49 -9.14 -8.61 16.26
N GLN A 50 -9.41 -7.48 16.91
CA GLN A 50 -10.31 -7.40 18.07
C GLN A 50 -11.71 -7.91 17.70
N GLN A 51 -12.27 -7.48 16.57
CA GLN A 51 -13.59 -7.92 16.10
C GLN A 51 -13.61 -9.42 15.79
N LEU A 52 -12.54 -9.96 15.17
CA LEU A 52 -12.39 -11.39 14.93
C LEU A 52 -12.41 -12.19 16.23
N LEU A 53 -11.61 -11.78 17.22
CA LEU A 53 -11.48 -12.49 18.49
C LEU A 53 -12.76 -12.39 19.33
N MET A 54 -13.40 -11.22 19.36
CA MET A 54 -14.69 -11.05 20.05
C MET A 54 -15.80 -11.85 19.40
N GLY A 55 -15.92 -11.81 18.07
CA GLY A 55 -16.90 -12.61 17.35
C GLY A 55 -16.66 -14.12 17.48
N PHE A 56 -15.40 -14.54 17.59
CA PHE A 56 -15.05 -15.93 17.92
C PHE A 56 -15.63 -16.33 19.28
N VAL A 57 -15.45 -15.50 20.32
CA VAL A 57 -15.96 -15.79 21.66
C VAL A 57 -17.49 -15.78 21.68
N THR A 58 -18.13 -14.76 21.13
CA THR A 58 -19.61 -14.68 21.06
C THR A 58 -20.22 -15.85 20.31
N THR A 59 -19.61 -16.26 19.19
CA THR A 59 -20.07 -17.44 18.43
C THR A 59 -19.95 -18.71 19.24
N THR A 60 -18.86 -18.86 20.01
CA THR A 60 -18.66 -20.02 20.87
C THR A 60 -19.65 -20.06 22.03
N GLU A 61 -19.85 -18.94 22.73
CA GLU A 61 -20.78 -18.82 23.86
C GLU A 61 -22.24 -19.04 23.44
N SER A 62 -22.59 -18.63 22.23
CA SER A 62 -23.94 -18.82 21.67
C SER A 62 -24.19 -20.21 21.10
N GLY A 63 -23.19 -21.12 21.14
CA GLY A 63 -23.28 -22.46 20.51
C GLY A 63 -23.31 -22.43 18.98
N GLY A 64 -22.85 -21.35 18.37
CA GLY A 64 -22.83 -21.15 16.92
C GLY A 64 -21.71 -21.91 16.21
N ASN A 65 -21.70 -21.83 14.88
CA ASN A 65 -20.71 -22.51 14.06
C ASN A 65 -19.45 -21.65 13.87
N ILE A 66 -18.43 -21.89 14.71
CA ILE A 66 -17.12 -21.20 14.66
C ILE A 66 -16.44 -21.37 13.29
N LYS A 67 -16.54 -22.56 12.67
CA LYS A 67 -15.91 -22.82 11.38
C LYS A 67 -16.53 -21.96 10.28
N LEU A 68 -17.85 -21.80 10.29
CA LEU A 68 -18.55 -20.91 9.38
C LEU A 68 -18.17 -19.45 9.65
N TYR A 69 -18.15 -19.01 10.91
CA TYR A 69 -17.74 -17.67 11.29
C TYR A 69 -16.34 -17.31 10.77
N LEU A 70 -15.33 -18.13 11.08
CA LEU A 70 -13.96 -17.90 10.64
C LEU A 70 -13.82 -17.93 9.11
N LYS A 71 -14.60 -18.79 8.43
CA LYS A 71 -14.64 -18.83 6.96
C LYS A 71 -15.20 -17.51 6.41
N THR A 72 -16.33 -17.04 6.91
CA THR A 72 -16.97 -15.80 6.45
C THR A 72 -16.06 -14.59 6.69
N VAL A 73 -15.48 -14.46 7.88
CA VAL A 73 -14.53 -13.38 8.18
C VAL A 73 -13.32 -13.46 7.26
N GLY A 74 -12.74 -14.65 7.06
CA GLY A 74 -11.61 -14.83 6.16
C GLY A 74 -11.91 -14.46 4.70
N GLU A 75 -13.08 -14.84 4.18
CA GLU A 75 -13.53 -14.47 2.84
C GLU A 75 -13.74 -12.94 2.71
N GLN A 76 -14.34 -12.31 3.73
CA GLN A 76 -14.54 -10.86 3.76
C GLN A 76 -13.22 -10.10 3.83
N THR A 77 -12.30 -10.47 4.74
CA THR A 77 -10.99 -9.84 4.85
C THR A 77 -10.17 -10.01 3.56
N LEU A 78 -10.25 -11.18 2.92
CA LEU A 78 -9.56 -11.41 1.64
C LEU A 78 -10.16 -10.57 0.51
N PHE A 79 -11.48 -10.40 0.48
CA PHE A 79 -12.15 -9.52 -0.47
C PHE A 79 -11.72 -8.06 -0.29
N ASP A 80 -11.71 -7.57 0.95
CA ASP A 80 -11.30 -6.20 1.26
C ASP A 80 -9.82 -5.96 0.96
N TYR A 81 -8.97 -6.95 1.22
CA TYR A 81 -7.56 -6.93 0.82
C TYR A 81 -7.40 -6.84 -0.71
N ARG A 82 -8.10 -7.68 -1.48
CA ARG A 82 -8.07 -7.63 -2.95
C ARG A 82 -8.52 -6.27 -3.47
N LYS A 83 -9.58 -5.70 -2.90
CA LYS A 83 -10.09 -4.38 -3.28
C LYS A 83 -9.10 -3.26 -2.96
N ARG A 84 -8.44 -3.30 -1.80
CA ARG A 84 -7.36 -2.36 -1.43
C ARG A 84 -6.21 -2.46 -2.44
N ARG A 85 -5.77 -3.68 -2.75
CA ARG A 85 -4.69 -3.94 -3.71
C ARG A 85 -5.04 -3.45 -5.12
N GLU A 86 -6.27 -3.69 -5.59
CA GLU A 86 -6.71 -3.19 -6.90
C GLU A 86 -6.74 -1.66 -6.96
N ARG A 87 -7.16 -0.99 -5.88
CA ARG A 87 -7.09 0.48 -5.81
C ARG A 87 -5.64 0.96 -5.89
N TYR A 88 -4.75 0.32 -5.15
CA TYR A 88 -3.33 0.64 -5.17
C TYR A 88 -2.73 0.48 -6.58
N ILE A 89 -3.01 -0.64 -7.27
CA ILE A 89 -2.58 -0.85 -8.66
C ILE A 89 -3.15 0.22 -9.59
N ARG A 90 -4.44 0.56 -9.48
CA ARG A 90 -5.04 1.65 -10.27
C ARG A 90 -4.35 2.99 -10.04
N THR A 91 -3.97 3.30 -8.80
CA THR A 91 -3.19 4.51 -8.51
C THR A 91 -1.83 4.47 -9.21
N LEU A 92 -1.10 3.35 -9.14
CA LEU A 92 0.18 3.19 -9.85
C LEU A 92 0.04 3.31 -11.37
N ASP A 93 -1.03 2.78 -11.95
CA ASP A 93 -1.32 2.90 -13.38
C ASP A 93 -1.53 4.37 -13.78
N MET A 94 -2.36 5.09 -13.03
CA MET A 94 -2.59 6.53 -13.26
C MET A 94 -1.30 7.35 -13.14
N LEU A 95 -0.47 7.07 -12.13
CA LEU A 95 0.84 7.72 -11.96
C LEU A 95 1.78 7.42 -13.15
N SER A 96 1.76 6.19 -13.65
CA SER A 96 2.54 5.78 -14.82
C SER A 96 2.08 6.48 -16.11
N GLU A 97 0.77 6.68 -16.26
CA GLU A 97 0.19 7.43 -17.37
C GLU A 97 0.60 8.91 -17.32
N ILE A 98 0.55 9.55 -16.15
CA ILE A 98 1.00 10.94 -15.97
C ILE A 98 2.49 11.08 -16.28
N TYR A 99 3.31 10.15 -15.79
CA TYR A 99 4.76 10.16 -16.03
C TYR A 99 5.10 10.03 -17.52
N THR A 100 4.50 9.07 -18.22
CA THR A 100 4.75 8.85 -19.65
C THR A 100 4.14 9.96 -20.51
N GLY A 101 2.92 10.39 -20.20
CA GLY A 101 2.16 11.37 -20.97
C GLY A 101 2.66 12.81 -20.85
N ILE A 102 3.18 13.22 -19.68
CA ILE A 102 3.65 14.60 -19.46
C ILE A 102 5.17 14.62 -19.29
N VAL A 103 5.69 13.89 -18.31
CA VAL A 103 7.10 14.02 -17.91
C VAL A 103 8.07 13.56 -19.01
N ILE A 104 7.76 12.46 -19.70
CA ILE A 104 8.59 11.96 -20.82
C ILE A 104 8.24 12.68 -22.13
N SER A 105 6.93 12.78 -22.43
CA SER A 105 6.50 13.26 -23.74
C SER A 105 6.74 14.76 -23.93
N ALA A 106 6.63 15.60 -22.88
CA ALA A 106 6.83 17.05 -23.05
C ALA A 106 8.27 17.42 -23.48
N PRO A 107 9.35 16.89 -22.87
CA PRO A 107 10.71 17.06 -23.39
C PRO A 107 10.88 16.50 -24.80
N LEU A 108 10.28 15.35 -25.10
CA LEU A 108 10.38 14.75 -26.44
C LEU A 108 9.73 15.65 -27.51
N PHE A 109 8.53 16.17 -27.25
CA PHE A 109 7.86 17.12 -28.12
C PHE A 109 8.65 18.42 -28.27
N MET A 110 9.19 18.95 -27.18
CA MET A 110 10.06 20.13 -27.21
C MET A 110 11.26 19.91 -28.14
N VAL A 111 11.99 18.80 -27.97
CA VAL A 111 13.16 18.47 -28.80
C VAL A 111 12.76 18.28 -30.26
N ALA A 112 11.65 17.58 -30.54
CA ALA A 112 11.16 17.40 -31.90
C ALA A 112 10.78 18.73 -32.58
N MET A 113 10.08 19.61 -31.87
CA MET A 113 9.72 20.94 -32.36
C MET A 113 10.95 21.79 -32.66
N LEU A 114 11.92 21.82 -31.74
CA LEU A 114 13.19 22.53 -31.95
C LEU A 114 13.98 21.94 -33.12
N ALA A 115 13.99 20.62 -33.29
CA ALA A 115 14.66 19.98 -34.43
C ALA A 115 14.07 20.43 -35.77
N ILE A 116 12.74 20.50 -35.89
CA ILE A 116 12.06 21.01 -37.09
C ILE A 116 12.42 22.48 -37.33
N MET A 117 12.40 23.32 -36.28
CA MET A 117 12.77 24.72 -36.40
C MET A 117 14.22 24.92 -36.83
N ASN A 118 15.15 24.05 -36.39
CA ASN A 118 16.56 24.09 -36.79
C ASN A 118 16.75 23.94 -38.30
N MET A 119 15.86 23.23 -38.99
CA MET A 119 15.90 23.09 -40.44
C MET A 119 15.46 24.35 -41.19
N ILE A 120 14.55 25.14 -40.61
CA ILE A 120 14.00 26.35 -41.22
C ILE A 120 14.86 27.57 -40.89
N GLN A 121 15.11 27.78 -39.60
CA GLN A 121 15.88 28.91 -39.09
C GLN A 121 16.81 28.42 -37.97
N PRO A 122 18.09 28.16 -38.23
CA PRO A 122 18.99 27.52 -37.27
C PRO A 122 19.28 28.32 -35.99
N THR A 123 18.95 29.60 -35.97
CA THR A 123 19.25 30.55 -34.90
C THR A 123 18.02 31.33 -34.48
N ILE A 124 17.75 31.41 -33.18
CA ILE A 124 16.67 32.20 -32.59
C ILE A 124 17.29 33.11 -31.53
N GLY A 125 17.07 34.42 -31.62
CA GLY A 125 17.51 35.38 -30.60
C GLY A 125 19.02 35.41 -30.34
N GLY A 126 19.84 35.09 -31.34
CA GLY A 126 21.31 35.03 -31.22
C GLY A 126 21.87 33.69 -30.73
N TRP A 127 21.01 32.74 -30.37
CA TRP A 127 21.39 31.38 -29.95
C TRP A 127 21.15 30.38 -31.07
N THR A 128 22.03 29.39 -31.20
CA THR A 128 21.75 28.23 -32.05
C THR A 128 20.63 27.42 -31.43
N ILE A 129 19.69 26.93 -32.25
CA ILE A 129 18.61 26.05 -31.77
C ILE A 129 19.17 24.78 -31.11
N LYS A 130 20.33 24.29 -31.58
CA LYS A 130 21.04 23.17 -30.94
C LYS A 130 21.41 23.51 -29.50
N ASP A 131 21.98 24.68 -29.25
CA ASP A 131 22.37 25.12 -27.90
C ASP A 131 21.14 25.28 -27.00
N LEU A 132 20.04 25.81 -27.55
CA LEU A 132 18.77 25.95 -26.84
C LEU A 132 18.13 24.60 -26.50
N ALA A 133 18.18 23.63 -27.41
CA ALA A 133 17.68 22.28 -27.17
C ALA A 133 18.50 21.57 -26.09
N TRP A 134 19.83 21.69 -26.13
CA TRP A 134 20.71 21.17 -25.08
C TRP A 134 20.38 21.79 -23.72
N LEU A 135 20.38 23.11 -23.62
CA LEU A 135 20.06 23.81 -22.37
C LEU A 135 18.66 23.45 -21.86
N GLY A 136 17.68 23.42 -22.77
CA GLY A 136 16.31 23.02 -22.49
C GLY A 136 16.23 21.60 -21.94
N THR A 137 16.87 20.61 -22.56
CA THR A 137 16.85 19.23 -22.07
C THR A 137 17.54 19.10 -20.70
N TYR A 138 18.73 19.68 -20.53
CA TYR A 138 19.49 19.59 -19.27
C TYR A 138 18.84 20.35 -18.11
N PHE A 139 17.95 21.31 -18.38
CA PHE A 139 17.21 22.01 -17.34
C PHE A 139 15.80 21.46 -17.14
N LEU A 140 15.02 21.34 -18.22
CA LEU A 140 13.62 20.93 -18.19
C LEU A 140 13.45 19.48 -17.71
N VAL A 141 14.27 18.54 -18.20
CA VAL A 141 14.13 17.13 -17.82
C VAL A 141 14.37 16.93 -16.32
N PRO A 142 15.47 17.44 -15.73
CA PRO A 142 15.64 17.38 -14.28
C PRO A 142 14.54 18.12 -13.52
N ALA A 143 14.13 19.31 -13.97
CA ALA A 143 13.06 20.08 -13.31
C ALA A 143 11.73 19.31 -13.27
N LEU A 144 11.33 18.69 -14.38
CA LEU A 144 10.12 17.85 -14.45
C LEU A 144 10.22 16.61 -13.56
N ASN A 145 11.39 15.95 -13.53
CA ASN A 145 11.60 14.78 -12.67
C ASN A 145 11.58 15.15 -11.18
N ILE A 146 12.24 16.25 -10.79
CA ILE A 146 12.20 16.74 -9.41
C ILE A 146 10.76 17.13 -9.04
N GLY A 147 10.04 17.82 -9.92
CA GLY A 147 8.63 18.16 -9.71
C GLY A 147 7.76 16.92 -9.53
N PHE A 148 7.96 15.89 -10.36
CA PHE A 148 7.23 14.63 -10.24
C PHE A 148 7.56 13.87 -8.96
N LEU A 149 8.83 13.86 -8.53
CA LEU A 149 9.22 13.26 -7.25
C LEU A 149 8.60 13.98 -6.05
N LEU A 150 8.55 15.32 -6.07
CA LEU A 150 7.88 16.09 -5.01
C LEU A 150 6.37 15.83 -4.99
N PHE A 151 5.76 15.70 -6.17
CA PHE A 151 4.35 15.32 -6.29
C PHE A 151 4.09 13.92 -5.70
N LEU A 152 4.93 12.93 -6.01
CA LEU A 152 4.84 11.59 -5.44
C LEU A 152 4.98 11.60 -3.92
N PHE A 153 5.97 12.33 -3.38
CA PHE A 153 6.17 12.43 -1.95
C PHE A 153 4.96 13.04 -1.23
N THR A 154 4.31 14.03 -1.85
CA THR A 154 3.09 14.64 -1.29
C THR A 154 1.92 13.66 -1.30
N MET A 155 1.76 12.89 -2.38
CA MET A 155 0.72 11.86 -2.50
C MET A 155 0.93 10.67 -1.56
N GLU A 156 2.19 10.26 -1.31
CA GLU A 156 2.53 9.19 -0.38
C GLU A 156 2.14 9.53 1.07
N VAL A 157 2.19 10.82 1.45
CA VAL A 157 1.78 11.28 2.78
C VAL A 157 0.26 11.18 3.00
N GLU A 158 -0.55 11.13 1.93
CA GLU A 158 -2.01 11.02 2.00
C GLU A 158 -2.54 9.57 1.93
N MET A 159 -1.70 8.58 1.60
CA MET A 159 -2.07 7.17 1.44
C MET A 159 -1.72 6.30 2.66
#